data_AF-A0A6L3K7K5-F1
#
_entry.id   AF-A0A6L3K7K5-F1
#
_cell.length_a   1.000
_cell.length_b   1.000
_cell.length_c   1.000
_cell.angle_alpha   90.00
_cell.angle_beta   90.00
_cell.angle_gamma   90.00
#
_symmetry.space_group_name_H-M   'P 1'
#
loop_
_entity.id
_entity.type
_entity.pdbx_description
1 polymer ?
#
loop_
_entity_poly.entity_id
_entity_poly.type
_entity_poly.pdbx_seq_one_letter_code
_entity_poly.pdbx_strand_id
1 'polypeptide(L)'
;MEEIMNNTYGALSSAPDNAIIDNIYDYVTLILSGFKGKRNENENTLTNKLCKTLNSKRPSEYPFFFHHQNLEDDKENTSTDFAALGTFAFAQDNDIEDDDSPSLIKFEAKRLDSSLPKHREKEYVCGEYMDGKCLKNSGGIERFKNGRHGKDVVNAGIIGYIQTDSPAYWIQKVNSWVEEQIRRSNNNKLIWRETDLLTFINQKTFLSIYSSVSRRIYGDEISMRHFWIDISKQEN
;
A
#
# COMPACT_ATOMS: atom_id res chain seq x y z
N MET A 1 -37.30 37.64 2.74
CA MET A 1 -35.87 37.95 2.83
C MET A 1 -35.22 36.63 3.26
N GLU A 2 -34.97 35.76 2.29
CA GLU A 2 -34.43 34.42 2.53
C GLU A 2 -32.92 34.51 2.59
N GLU A 3 -32.37 34.06 3.71
CA GLU A 3 -30.94 33.94 3.94
C GLU A 3 -30.41 32.76 3.14
N ILE A 4 -29.65 33.06 2.08
CA ILE A 4 -28.94 32.05 1.28
C ILE A 4 -27.77 31.55 2.14
N MET A 5 -27.91 30.36 2.71
CA MET A 5 -26.77 29.64 3.29
C MET A 5 -25.78 29.30 2.18
N ASN A 6 -24.66 30.04 2.14
CA ASN A 6 -23.48 29.66 1.39
C ASN A 6 -22.84 28.42 2.03
N ASN A 7 -23.28 27.24 1.57
CA ASN A 7 -22.56 25.99 1.78
C ASN A 7 -21.32 25.98 0.90
N THR A 8 -20.24 26.57 1.41
CA THR A 8 -18.89 26.49 0.83
C THR A 8 -18.24 25.14 1.14
N TYR A 9 -18.95 24.03 0.91
CA TYR A 9 -18.30 22.73 0.76
C TYR A 9 -17.82 22.67 -0.68
N GLY A 10 -16.62 23.23 -0.89
CA GLY A 10 -15.95 23.22 -2.17
C GLY A 10 -15.94 21.80 -2.73
N ALA A 11 -16.43 21.66 -3.96
CA ALA A 11 -16.24 20.46 -4.73
C ALA A 11 -14.75 20.10 -4.67
N LEU A 12 -14.45 18.89 -4.19
CA LEU A 12 -13.10 18.32 -4.19
C LEU A 12 -12.55 18.14 -5.63
N SER A 13 -13.31 18.51 -6.66
CA SER A 13 -12.92 18.55 -8.08
C SER A 13 -11.84 19.60 -8.41
N SER A 14 -11.40 20.42 -7.45
CA SER A 14 -10.38 21.47 -7.68
C SER A 14 -9.11 21.33 -6.85
N ALA A 15 -8.98 20.27 -6.05
CA ALA A 15 -7.78 20.07 -5.25
C ALA A 15 -6.70 19.44 -6.14
N PRO A 16 -5.46 20.00 -6.18
CA PRO A 16 -4.38 19.45 -7.01
C PRO A 16 -4.15 17.98 -6.67
N ASP A 17 -3.81 17.14 -7.64
CA ASP A 17 -3.74 15.66 -7.57
C ASP A 17 -3.18 15.06 -6.27
N ASN A 18 -2.26 15.75 -5.59
CA ASN A 18 -1.74 15.31 -4.29
C ASN A 18 -2.78 15.31 -3.16
N ALA A 19 -3.79 16.18 -3.21
CA ALA A 19 -4.79 16.32 -2.15
C ALA A 19 -5.71 15.09 -2.05
N ILE A 20 -6.12 14.49 -3.18
CA ILE A 20 -6.91 13.24 -3.12
C ILE A 20 -6.08 12.08 -2.59
N ILE A 21 -4.80 12.01 -2.96
CA ILE A 21 -3.87 10.99 -2.48
C ILE A 21 -3.66 11.11 -0.97
N ASP A 22 -3.40 12.32 -0.48
CA ASP A 22 -3.26 12.59 0.95
C ASP A 22 -4.56 12.28 1.71
N ASN A 23 -5.73 12.63 1.16
CA ASN A 23 -7.02 12.26 1.74
C ASN A 23 -7.22 10.74 1.84
N ILE A 24 -6.81 9.98 0.83
CA ILE A 24 -6.86 8.51 0.87
C ILE A 24 -5.92 7.99 1.96
N TYR A 25 -4.69 8.49 2.05
CA TYR A 25 -3.73 8.07 3.08
C TYR A 25 -4.18 8.43 4.49
N ASP A 26 -4.76 9.61 4.70
CA ASP A 26 -5.32 10.04 5.97
C ASP A 26 -6.52 9.18 6.37
N TYR A 27 -7.39 8.85 5.40
CA TYR A 27 -8.51 7.96 5.63
C TYR A 27 -8.05 6.54 5.99
N VAL A 28 -7.10 5.97 5.24
CA VAL A 28 -6.50 4.67 5.56
C VAL A 28 -5.86 4.69 6.95
N THR A 29 -5.15 5.76 7.30
CA THR A 29 -4.58 5.97 8.63
C THR A 29 -5.65 5.98 9.72
N LEU A 30 -6.76 6.70 9.52
CA LEU A 30 -7.88 6.75 10.44
C LEU A 30 -8.49 5.36 10.67
N ILE A 31 -8.77 4.63 9.60
CA ILE A 31 -9.38 3.30 9.68
C ILE A 31 -8.44 2.30 10.35
N LEU A 32 -7.15 2.29 9.98
CA LEU A 32 -6.15 1.41 10.59
C LEU A 32 -5.92 1.70 12.07
N SER A 33 -6.04 2.96 12.50
CA SER A 33 -5.90 3.33 13.92
C SER A 33 -6.92 2.60 14.83
N GLY A 34 -8.08 2.25 14.28
CA GLY A 34 -9.13 1.49 14.97
C GLY A 34 -9.31 0.06 14.46
N PHE A 35 -8.48 -0.40 13.53
CA PHE A 35 -8.62 -1.74 12.97
C PHE A 35 -8.18 -2.80 13.97
N LYS A 36 -8.93 -3.91 14.02
CA LYS A 36 -8.66 -5.05 14.89
C LYS A 36 -8.42 -6.30 14.05
N GLY A 37 -7.21 -6.85 14.11
CA GLY A 37 -6.85 -8.14 13.52
C GLY A 37 -6.47 -9.16 14.58
N LYS A 38 -6.48 -10.44 14.24
CA LYS A 38 -5.93 -11.50 15.11
C LYS A 38 -4.57 -11.95 14.60
N ARG A 39 -3.63 -12.18 15.52
CA ARG A 39 -2.25 -12.58 15.16
C ARG A 39 -2.15 -13.88 14.36
N ASN A 40 -3.15 -14.75 14.41
CA ASN A 40 -3.16 -16.03 13.70
C ASN A 40 -3.96 -16.00 12.38
N GLU A 41 -4.56 -14.86 12.03
CA GLU A 41 -5.22 -14.70 10.74
C GLU A 41 -4.16 -14.64 9.62
N ASN A 42 -4.47 -15.27 8.48
CA ASN A 42 -3.62 -15.14 7.30
C ASN A 42 -3.80 -13.76 6.65
N GLU A 43 -2.84 -13.40 5.79
CA GLU A 43 -2.77 -12.11 5.09
C GLU A 43 -4.08 -11.78 4.36
N ASN A 44 -4.57 -12.72 3.54
CA ASN A 44 -5.78 -12.51 2.74
C ASN A 44 -7.03 -12.26 3.60
N THR A 45 -7.17 -12.97 4.73
CA THR A 45 -8.26 -12.73 5.69
C THR A 45 -8.18 -11.32 6.29
N LEU A 46 -6.98 -10.89 6.73
CA LEU A 46 -6.76 -9.56 7.29
C LEU A 46 -7.05 -8.46 6.26
N THR A 47 -6.53 -8.61 5.03
CA THR A 47 -6.72 -7.68 3.91
C THR A 47 -8.19 -7.57 3.51
N ASN A 48 -8.89 -8.69 3.37
CA ASN A 48 -10.33 -8.69 3.05
C ASN A 48 -11.15 -7.98 4.13
N LYS A 49 -10.85 -8.23 5.41
CA LYS A 49 -11.51 -7.54 6.54
C LYS A 49 -11.22 -6.03 6.51
N LEU A 50 -9.98 -5.65 6.21
CA LEU A 50 -9.60 -4.24 6.08
C LEU A 50 -10.35 -3.58 4.93
N CYS A 51 -10.38 -4.18 3.74
CA CYS A 51 -11.08 -3.63 2.57
C CYS A 51 -12.59 -3.48 2.83
N LYS A 52 -13.23 -4.46 3.48
CA LYS A 52 -14.63 -4.34 3.93
C LYS A 52 -14.82 -3.17 4.90
N THR A 53 -13.91 -3.01 5.86
CA THR A 53 -13.97 -1.92 6.85
C THR A 53 -13.82 -0.56 6.17
N LEU A 54 -12.82 -0.43 5.29
CA LEU A 54 -12.55 0.77 4.50
C LEU A 54 -13.78 1.21 3.70
N ASN A 55 -14.47 0.30 3.02
CA ASN A 55 -15.70 0.63 2.30
C ASN A 55 -16.88 0.93 3.23
N SER A 56 -17.09 0.12 4.28
CA SER A 56 -18.24 0.26 5.18
C SER A 56 -18.28 1.58 5.96
N LYS A 57 -17.10 2.14 6.26
CA LYS A 57 -16.94 3.38 7.05
C LYS A 57 -16.63 4.59 6.18
N ARG A 58 -16.59 4.41 4.85
CA ARG A 58 -16.23 5.48 3.93
C ARG A 58 -17.33 6.54 3.94
N PRO A 59 -17.00 7.82 4.18
CA PRO A 59 -17.94 8.91 3.96
C PRO A 59 -18.47 8.89 2.53
N SER A 60 -19.77 9.12 2.34
CA SER A 60 -20.42 9.05 1.03
C SER A 60 -19.88 10.07 0.03
N GLU A 61 -19.37 11.19 0.55
CA GLU A 61 -18.81 12.31 -0.20
C GLU A 61 -17.40 12.04 -0.73
N TYR A 62 -16.74 10.97 -0.28
CA TYR A 62 -15.40 10.66 -0.76
C TYR A 62 -15.46 10.17 -2.22
N PRO A 63 -14.71 10.82 -3.13
CA PRO A 63 -14.78 10.55 -4.57
C PRO A 63 -14.00 9.28 -4.98
N PHE A 64 -13.76 8.36 -4.04
CA PHE A 64 -13.01 7.13 -4.26
C PHE A 64 -13.58 5.98 -3.43
N PHE A 65 -13.47 4.74 -3.87
CA PHE A 65 -13.84 3.53 -3.13
C PHE A 65 -12.70 2.52 -3.14
N PHE A 66 -12.82 1.44 -2.37
CA PHE A 66 -11.79 0.40 -2.33
C PHE A 66 -12.25 -0.89 -3.02
N HIS A 67 -11.38 -1.50 -3.81
CA HIS A 67 -11.65 -2.77 -4.49
C HIS A 67 -10.62 -3.83 -4.08
N HIS A 68 -11.08 -5.00 -3.63
CA HIS A 68 -10.20 -6.09 -3.18
C HIS A 68 -9.76 -6.95 -4.36
N GLN A 69 -8.49 -7.40 -4.37
CA GLN A 69 -7.91 -8.24 -5.42
C GLN A 69 -8.03 -7.60 -6.82
N ASN A 70 -7.51 -6.38 -6.97
CA ASN A 70 -7.58 -5.67 -8.23
C ASN A 70 -6.61 -6.31 -9.24
N LEU A 71 -7.14 -6.85 -10.34
CA LEU A 71 -6.34 -7.43 -11.42
C LEU A 71 -5.47 -6.35 -12.07
N GLU A 72 -4.19 -6.67 -12.25
CA GLU A 72 -3.18 -5.81 -12.89
C GLU A 72 -2.88 -6.29 -14.32
N ASP A 73 -2.92 -7.61 -14.55
CA ASP A 73 -2.72 -8.23 -15.86
C ASP A 73 -3.48 -9.57 -15.92
N ASP A 74 -4.45 -9.65 -16.83
CA ASP A 74 -5.30 -10.84 -17.02
C ASP A 74 -4.51 -12.06 -17.51
N LYS A 75 -3.40 -11.87 -18.22
CA LYS A 75 -2.57 -12.95 -18.77
C LYS A 75 -1.63 -13.54 -17.73
N GLU A 76 -1.09 -12.68 -16.86
CA GLU A 76 -0.18 -13.08 -15.78
C GLU A 76 -0.93 -13.45 -14.49
N ASN A 77 -2.25 -13.24 -14.45
CA ASN A 77 -3.12 -13.43 -13.29
C ASN A 77 -2.54 -12.78 -12.03
N THR A 78 -1.99 -11.58 -12.20
CA THR A 78 -1.43 -10.77 -11.11
C THR A 78 -2.48 -9.80 -10.61
N SER A 79 -2.67 -9.76 -9.30
CA SER A 79 -3.51 -8.77 -8.65
C SER A 79 -2.80 -8.11 -7.49
N THR A 80 -3.05 -6.82 -7.32
CA THR A 80 -2.76 -6.12 -6.07
C THR A 80 -3.77 -6.55 -5.01
N ASP A 81 -3.36 -6.54 -3.74
CA ASP A 81 -4.20 -6.98 -2.64
C ASP A 81 -5.50 -6.16 -2.53
N PHE A 82 -5.40 -4.86 -2.76
CA PHE A 82 -6.55 -3.98 -3.02
C PHE A 82 -6.10 -2.66 -3.67
N ALA A 83 -7.05 -1.89 -4.18
CA ALA A 83 -6.82 -0.56 -4.74
C ALA A 83 -7.83 0.46 -4.21
N ALA A 84 -7.45 1.73 -4.17
CA ALA A 84 -8.37 2.86 -4.11
C ALA A 84 -8.64 3.35 -5.53
N LEU A 85 -9.90 3.32 -5.95
CA LEU A 85 -10.36 3.69 -7.29
C LEU A 85 -11.21 4.95 -7.19
N GLY A 86 -11.07 5.88 -8.14
CA GLY A 86 -11.97 7.00 -8.31
C GLY A 86 -13.39 6.53 -8.63
N THR A 87 -14.39 7.32 -8.27
CA THR A 87 -15.77 7.09 -8.75
C THR A 87 -15.94 7.57 -10.19
N PHE A 88 -17.01 7.14 -10.86
CA PHE A 88 -17.36 7.66 -12.18
C PHE A 88 -17.54 9.19 -12.20
N ALA A 89 -18.10 9.76 -11.12
CA ALA A 89 -18.20 11.21 -10.99
C ALA A 89 -16.82 11.87 -10.90
N PHE A 90 -15.89 11.27 -10.15
CA PHE A 90 -14.51 11.73 -10.11
C PHE A 90 -13.85 11.68 -11.49
N ALA A 91 -14.05 10.59 -12.24
CA ALA A 91 -13.48 10.44 -13.58
C ALA A 91 -13.97 11.54 -14.53
N GLN A 92 -15.29 11.80 -14.56
CA GLN A 92 -15.88 12.88 -15.36
C GLN A 92 -15.38 14.27 -14.95
N ASP A 93 -15.32 14.55 -13.64
CA ASP A 93 -14.91 15.86 -13.12
C ASP A 93 -13.42 16.17 -13.41
N ASN A 94 -12.62 15.15 -13.74
CA ASN A 94 -11.18 15.25 -14.02
C ASN A 94 -10.83 14.90 -15.48
N ASP A 95 -11.82 14.87 -16.38
CA ASP A 95 -11.65 14.57 -17.81
C ASP A 95 -10.85 13.26 -18.07
N ILE A 96 -11.06 12.24 -17.23
CA ILE A 96 -10.43 10.93 -17.40
C ILE A 96 -11.26 10.11 -18.39
N GLU A 97 -10.80 10.07 -19.64
CA GLU A 97 -11.43 9.29 -20.72
C GLU A 97 -11.18 7.78 -20.56
N ASP A 98 -12.17 6.97 -20.95
CA ASP A 98 -12.11 5.50 -21.03
C ASP A 98 -11.87 4.71 -19.72
N ASP A 99 -11.98 5.33 -18.55
CA ASP A 99 -11.94 4.65 -17.25
C ASP A 99 -12.99 5.20 -16.27
N ASP A 100 -14.06 4.44 -16.06
CA ASP A 100 -15.14 4.79 -15.12
C ASP A 100 -14.73 4.66 -13.64
N SER A 101 -13.57 4.07 -13.37
CA SER A 101 -13.05 3.82 -12.02
C SER A 101 -11.52 3.90 -11.94
N PRO A 102 -10.93 5.08 -12.22
CA PRO A 102 -9.50 5.22 -12.39
C PRO A 102 -8.74 4.85 -11.14
N SER A 103 -7.62 4.16 -11.32
CA SER A 103 -6.79 3.76 -10.20
C SER A 103 -6.04 4.96 -9.62
N LEU A 104 -6.28 5.25 -8.35
CA LEU A 104 -5.65 6.36 -7.65
C LEU A 104 -4.43 5.89 -6.86
N ILE A 105 -4.60 4.78 -6.12
CA ILE A 105 -3.55 4.17 -5.31
C ILE A 105 -3.73 2.66 -5.33
N LYS A 106 -2.64 1.91 -5.55
CA LYS A 106 -2.62 0.46 -5.34
C LYS A 106 -2.00 0.12 -3.99
N PHE A 107 -2.52 -0.94 -3.36
CA PHE A 107 -2.04 -1.42 -2.08
C PHE A 107 -1.58 -2.87 -2.16
N GLU A 108 -0.43 -3.15 -1.57
CA GLU A 108 0.03 -4.50 -1.22
C GLU A 108 -0.16 -4.72 0.28
N ALA A 109 -0.36 -5.96 0.69
CA ALA A 109 -0.32 -6.40 2.07
C ALA A 109 0.75 -7.45 2.28
N LYS A 110 1.42 -7.37 3.43
CA LYS A 110 2.44 -8.33 3.84
C LYS A 110 2.36 -8.62 5.33
N ARG A 111 2.57 -9.89 5.68
CA ARG A 111 2.77 -10.31 7.07
C ARG A 111 4.20 -10.00 7.51
N LEU A 112 4.32 -9.30 8.63
CA LEU A 112 5.58 -9.12 9.36
C LEU A 112 5.55 -10.09 10.54
N ASP A 113 6.09 -11.28 10.29
CA ASP A 113 6.00 -12.41 11.22
C ASP A 113 7.26 -13.30 11.20
N SER A 114 7.99 -13.32 12.31
CA SER A 114 9.22 -14.10 12.51
C SER A 114 8.97 -15.61 12.63
N SER A 115 7.72 -16.04 12.77
CA SER A 115 7.34 -17.46 12.77
C SER A 115 7.15 -18.04 11.36
N LEU A 116 7.14 -17.20 10.33
CA LEU A 116 7.06 -17.65 8.94
C LEU A 116 8.31 -18.47 8.55
N PRO A 117 8.19 -19.39 7.58
CA PRO A 117 9.35 -20.03 6.99
C PRO A 117 10.37 -18.99 6.51
N LYS A 118 11.67 -19.24 6.69
CA LYS A 118 12.74 -18.27 6.36
C LYS A 118 12.67 -17.71 4.94
N HIS A 119 12.26 -18.52 3.96
CA HIS A 119 12.11 -18.06 2.57
C HIS A 119 11.00 -17.02 2.39
N ARG A 120 10.05 -16.93 3.34
CA ARG A 120 8.95 -15.97 3.34
C ARG A 120 9.18 -14.74 4.22
N GLU A 121 10.15 -14.78 5.13
CA GLU A 121 10.42 -13.68 6.08
C GLU A 121 10.67 -12.35 5.33
N LYS A 122 11.34 -12.41 4.17
CA LYS A 122 11.70 -11.25 3.36
C LYS A 122 10.62 -10.76 2.40
N GLU A 123 9.43 -11.39 2.36
CA GLU A 123 8.36 -11.06 1.39
C GLU A 123 7.88 -9.61 1.50
N TYR A 124 8.15 -8.89 2.60
CA TYR A 124 7.90 -7.44 2.65
C TYR A 124 8.71 -6.67 1.59
N VAL A 125 9.94 -7.11 1.32
CA VAL A 125 10.89 -6.43 0.44
C VAL A 125 11.01 -7.16 -0.90
N CYS A 126 11.44 -8.42 -0.89
CA CYS A 126 11.75 -9.20 -2.09
C CYS A 126 11.19 -10.62 -2.01
N GLY A 127 10.93 -11.22 -3.16
CA GLY A 127 10.47 -12.59 -3.29
C GLY A 127 11.57 -13.62 -3.07
N GLU A 128 11.29 -14.85 -3.50
CA GLU A 128 12.20 -15.98 -3.36
C GLU A 128 13.10 -16.12 -4.59
N TYR A 129 14.41 -16.23 -4.34
CA TYR A 129 15.44 -16.34 -5.37
C TYR A 129 16.40 -17.50 -5.10
N MET A 130 16.84 -18.16 -6.17
CA MET A 130 17.88 -19.19 -6.15
C MET A 130 18.82 -18.97 -7.33
N ASP A 131 20.12 -18.82 -7.05
CA ASP A 131 21.16 -18.59 -8.06
C ASP A 131 20.84 -17.45 -9.05
N GLY A 132 20.28 -16.35 -8.53
CA GLY A 132 19.89 -15.18 -9.33
C GLY A 132 18.61 -15.36 -10.17
N LYS A 133 17.92 -16.49 -10.04
CA LYS A 133 16.62 -16.73 -10.68
C LYS A 133 15.50 -16.52 -9.68
N CYS A 134 14.50 -15.74 -10.09
CA CYS A 134 13.28 -15.55 -9.32
C CYS A 134 12.46 -16.85 -9.34
N LEU A 135 12.33 -17.50 -8.19
CA LEU A 135 11.45 -18.66 -7.99
C LEU A 135 10.01 -18.21 -7.78
N LYS A 136 9.83 -17.17 -6.96
CA LYS A 136 8.52 -16.60 -6.67
C LYS A 136 8.63 -15.09 -6.48
N ASN A 137 7.95 -14.33 -7.33
CA ASN A 137 7.89 -12.88 -7.23
C ASN A 137 6.84 -12.49 -6.18
N SER A 138 7.15 -12.66 -4.90
CA SER A 138 6.26 -12.37 -3.76
C SER A 138 6.67 -11.15 -2.93
N GLY A 139 7.73 -10.45 -3.31
CA GLY A 139 8.21 -9.27 -2.60
C GLY A 139 7.29 -8.06 -2.77
N GLY A 140 6.85 -7.44 -1.67
CA GLY A 140 5.94 -6.30 -1.71
C GLY A 140 6.52 -5.08 -2.41
N ILE A 141 7.68 -4.59 -1.95
CA ILE A 141 8.41 -3.48 -2.61
C ILE A 141 8.84 -3.89 -4.04
N GLU A 142 9.37 -5.10 -4.19
CA GLU A 142 9.84 -5.62 -5.46
C GLU A 142 8.76 -5.62 -6.56
N ARG A 143 7.50 -5.99 -6.25
CA ARG A 143 6.39 -6.03 -7.21
C ARG A 143 6.03 -4.67 -7.78
N PHE A 144 6.14 -3.61 -6.98
CA PHE A 144 6.01 -2.24 -7.48
C PHE A 144 7.22 -1.85 -8.33
N LYS A 145 8.44 -2.18 -7.89
CA LYS A 145 9.68 -1.87 -8.65
C LYS A 145 9.71 -2.55 -10.01
N ASN A 146 9.27 -3.80 -10.12
CA ASN A 146 9.22 -4.52 -11.39
C ASN A 146 7.93 -4.23 -12.20
N GLY A 147 7.01 -3.44 -11.64
CA GLY A 147 5.77 -3.04 -12.29
C GLY A 147 4.77 -4.15 -12.54
N ARG A 148 4.87 -5.27 -11.83
CA ARG A 148 3.76 -6.23 -11.74
C ARG A 148 2.57 -5.58 -11.03
N HIS A 149 2.83 -4.69 -10.07
CA HIS A 149 1.82 -3.98 -9.31
C HIS A 149 1.95 -2.47 -9.53
N GLY A 150 0.82 -1.78 -9.73
CA GLY A 150 0.74 -0.32 -9.75
C GLY A 150 1.50 0.34 -10.88
N LYS A 151 1.50 -0.27 -12.07
CA LYS A 151 2.12 0.30 -13.27
C LYS A 151 1.43 1.58 -13.73
N ASP A 152 0.14 1.69 -13.46
CA ASP A 152 -0.79 2.77 -13.81
C ASP A 152 -0.85 3.90 -12.76
N VAL A 153 -0.15 3.77 -11.63
CA VAL A 153 -0.14 4.77 -10.54
C VAL A 153 1.28 5.25 -10.22
N VAL A 154 1.39 6.45 -9.65
CA VAL A 154 2.65 7.01 -9.13
C VAL A 154 2.76 6.96 -7.61
N ASN A 155 1.65 6.63 -6.93
CA ASN A 155 1.55 6.47 -5.49
C ASN A 155 1.04 5.06 -5.14
N ALA A 156 1.64 4.44 -4.13
CA ALA A 156 1.23 3.14 -3.63
C ALA A 156 1.22 3.08 -2.10
N GLY A 157 0.56 2.06 -1.55
CA GLY A 157 0.59 1.74 -0.14
C GLY A 157 1.04 0.32 0.12
N ILE A 158 1.71 0.07 1.24
CA ILE A 158 1.97 -1.30 1.71
C ILE A 158 1.48 -1.44 3.15
N ILE A 159 0.53 -2.34 3.37
CA ILE A 159 0.04 -2.72 4.69
C ILE A 159 0.97 -3.78 5.28
N GLY A 160 1.64 -3.47 6.38
CA GLY A 160 2.41 -4.43 7.17
C GLY A 160 1.60 -4.90 8.37
N TYR A 161 1.14 -6.15 8.37
CA TYR A 161 0.51 -6.76 9.54
C TYR A 161 1.60 -7.31 10.47
N ILE A 162 1.94 -6.57 11.52
CA ILE A 162 2.90 -7.02 12.53
C ILE A 162 2.20 -8.03 13.44
N GLN A 163 2.52 -9.31 13.25
CA GLN A 163 1.93 -10.43 13.98
C GLN A 163 2.83 -10.96 15.10
N THR A 164 4.12 -10.69 15.01
CA THR A 164 5.12 -11.00 16.04
C THR A 164 6.09 -9.83 16.21
N ASP A 165 6.83 -9.83 17.31
CA ASP A 165 7.84 -8.80 17.63
C ASP A 165 7.27 -7.38 17.74
N SER A 166 8.07 -6.35 17.41
CA SER A 166 7.69 -4.94 17.55
C SER A 166 7.93 -4.15 16.27
N PRO A 167 7.29 -2.98 16.09
CA PRO A 167 7.61 -2.09 14.98
C PRO A 167 9.10 -1.74 14.88
N ALA A 168 9.77 -1.54 16.02
CA ALA A 168 11.20 -1.24 16.09
C ALA A 168 12.09 -2.41 15.61
N TYR A 169 11.68 -3.65 15.88
CA TYR A 169 12.36 -4.83 15.35
C TYR A 169 12.20 -4.93 13.82
N TRP A 170 10.96 -4.77 13.33
CA TRP A 170 10.69 -4.91 11.91
C TRP A 170 11.30 -3.81 11.07
N ILE A 171 11.41 -2.57 11.56
CA ILE A 171 12.01 -1.49 10.77
C ILE A 171 13.50 -1.75 10.55
N GLN A 172 14.20 -2.25 11.58
CA GLN A 172 15.59 -2.68 11.45
C GLN A 172 15.74 -3.83 10.45
N LYS A 173 14.86 -4.84 10.54
CA LYS A 173 14.88 -6.00 9.63
C LYS A 173 14.59 -5.60 8.18
N VAL A 174 13.50 -4.89 7.93
CA VAL A 174 13.09 -4.49 6.58
C VAL A 174 14.14 -3.60 5.93
N ASN A 175 14.66 -2.59 6.64
CA ASN A 175 15.73 -1.75 6.11
C ASN A 175 17.03 -2.55 5.87
N SER A 176 17.38 -3.50 6.75
CA SER A 176 18.54 -4.37 6.50
C SER A 176 18.39 -5.21 5.22
N TRP A 177 17.18 -5.70 4.90
CA TRP A 177 16.93 -6.44 3.67
C TRP A 177 16.96 -5.54 2.43
N VAL A 178 16.50 -4.30 2.54
CA VAL A 178 16.67 -3.29 1.47
C VAL A 178 18.16 -3.03 1.25
N GLU A 179 18.94 -2.81 2.30
CA GLU A 179 20.39 -2.62 2.19
C GLU A 179 21.10 -3.84 1.57
N GLU A 180 20.67 -5.06 1.88
CA GLU A 180 21.17 -6.26 1.21
C GLU A 180 20.92 -6.19 -0.30
N GLN A 181 19.73 -5.74 -0.74
CA GLN A 181 19.43 -5.57 -2.17
C GLN A 181 20.23 -4.42 -2.81
N ILE A 182 20.52 -3.34 -2.08
CA ILE A 182 21.41 -2.26 -2.54
C ILE A 182 22.82 -2.80 -2.80
N ARG A 183 23.37 -3.58 -1.85
CA ARG A 183 24.72 -4.15 -1.95
C ARG A 183 24.81 -5.24 -3.02
N ARG A 184 23.82 -6.13 -3.08
CA ARG A 184 23.76 -7.27 -3.98
C ARG A 184 22.32 -7.62 -4.31
N SER A 185 21.79 -6.94 -5.32
CA SER A 185 20.43 -7.21 -5.81
C SER A 185 20.27 -8.66 -6.25
N ASN A 186 19.17 -9.28 -5.86
CA ASN A 186 18.77 -10.60 -6.35
C ASN A 186 18.35 -10.57 -7.84
N ASN A 187 18.01 -9.39 -8.36
CA ASN A 187 17.60 -9.17 -9.73
C ASN A 187 18.36 -7.97 -10.32
N ASN A 188 19.26 -8.23 -11.26
CA ASN A 188 20.12 -7.22 -11.87
C ASN A 188 19.37 -6.13 -12.67
N LYS A 189 18.09 -6.35 -13.00
CA LYS A 189 17.25 -5.33 -13.64
C LYS A 189 16.65 -4.35 -12.63
N LEU A 190 16.59 -4.72 -11.35
CA LEU A 190 16.08 -3.87 -10.28
C LEU A 190 17.22 -3.08 -9.65
N ILE A 191 17.11 -1.76 -9.71
CA ILE A 191 18.03 -0.84 -9.06
C ILE A 191 17.47 -0.49 -7.69
N TRP A 192 18.18 -0.89 -6.63
CA TRP A 192 17.89 -0.52 -5.25
C TRP A 192 18.81 0.63 -4.82
N ARG A 193 18.26 1.59 -4.07
CA ARG A 193 18.92 2.82 -3.60
C ARG A 193 18.51 3.11 -2.17
N GLU A 194 19.22 4.04 -1.55
CA GLU A 194 18.88 4.54 -0.21
C GLU A 194 17.45 5.10 -0.12
N THR A 195 16.87 5.58 -1.24
CA THR A 195 15.48 6.03 -1.29
C THR A 195 14.46 4.91 -1.11
N ASP A 196 14.86 3.64 -1.31
CA ASP A 196 14.02 2.47 -1.03
C ASP A 196 13.97 2.14 0.47
N LEU A 197 14.81 2.76 1.31
CA LEU A 197 14.75 2.58 2.75
C LEU A 197 13.50 3.25 3.33
N LEU A 198 12.85 2.56 4.28
CA LEU A 198 11.70 3.09 4.98
C LEU A 198 12.17 4.20 5.93
N THR A 199 11.65 5.39 5.70
CA THR A 199 11.85 6.58 6.53
C THR A 199 10.61 6.81 7.39
N PHE A 200 10.80 7.01 8.69
CA PHE A 200 9.71 7.25 9.63
C PHE A 200 8.93 8.52 9.30
N ILE A 201 7.60 8.46 9.39
CA ILE A 201 6.70 9.62 9.24
C ILE A 201 5.97 9.90 10.54
N ASN A 202 5.26 8.91 11.07
CA ASN A 202 4.39 9.09 12.22
C ASN A 202 4.11 7.76 12.93
N GLN A 203 3.66 7.84 14.18
CA GLN A 203 3.19 6.71 14.96
C GLN A 203 1.93 7.08 15.74
N LYS A 204 0.99 6.14 15.77
CA LYS A 204 -0.15 6.07 16.70
C LYS A 204 -0.05 4.76 17.49
N THR A 205 -0.90 4.57 18.50
CA THR A 205 -0.80 3.46 19.48
C THR A 205 -0.42 2.10 18.87
N PHE A 206 -1.13 1.68 17.83
CA PHE A 206 -0.88 0.40 17.14
C PHE A 206 -0.49 0.57 15.67
N LEU A 207 -0.19 1.78 15.21
CA LEU A 207 0.07 2.07 13.79
C LEU A 207 1.36 2.86 13.65
N SER A 208 2.33 2.33 12.93
CA SER A 208 3.54 3.06 12.52
C SER A 208 3.47 3.34 11.02
N ILE A 209 3.86 4.55 10.61
CA ILE A 209 3.79 4.98 9.21
C ILE A 209 5.19 5.37 8.75
N TYR A 210 5.57 4.84 7.59
CA TYR A 210 6.85 5.13 6.94
C TYR A 210 6.63 5.48 5.47
N SER A 211 7.63 6.07 4.83
CA SER A 211 7.65 6.33 3.39
C SER A 211 8.94 5.85 2.77
N SER A 212 8.87 5.51 1.49
CA SER A 212 10.03 5.30 0.63
C SER A 212 9.69 5.72 -0.80
N VAL A 213 10.71 5.89 -1.64
CA VAL A 213 10.57 6.17 -3.07
C VAL A 213 11.40 5.15 -3.85
N SER A 214 10.73 4.39 -4.69
CA SER A 214 11.33 3.30 -5.43
C SER A 214 11.40 3.61 -6.92
N ARG A 215 12.62 3.52 -7.48
CA ARG A 215 12.78 3.51 -8.94
C ARG A 215 12.26 2.21 -9.53
N ARG A 216 11.44 2.29 -10.58
CA ARG A 216 10.87 1.14 -11.30
C ARG A 216 11.72 0.76 -12.52
N ILE A 217 11.54 -0.46 -13.04
CA ILE A 217 12.35 -1.00 -14.15
C ILE A 217 12.22 -0.21 -15.46
N TYR A 218 11.12 0.51 -15.67
CA TYR A 218 10.88 1.34 -16.84
C TYR A 218 11.36 2.79 -16.67
N GLY A 219 11.97 3.11 -15.53
CA GLY A 219 12.80 4.30 -15.35
C GLY A 219 12.19 5.42 -14.51
N ASP A 220 10.88 5.38 -14.26
CA ASP A 220 10.16 6.30 -13.38
C ASP A 220 10.24 5.87 -11.90
N GLU A 221 9.55 6.59 -11.03
CA GLU A 221 9.55 6.39 -9.59
C GLU A 221 8.13 6.19 -9.06
N ILE A 222 8.01 5.43 -7.98
CA ILE A 222 6.76 5.25 -7.25
C ILE A 222 6.98 5.65 -5.78
N SER A 223 6.13 6.54 -5.29
CA SER A 223 6.12 6.95 -3.89
C SER A 223 5.27 5.98 -3.08
N MET A 224 5.82 5.42 -2.01
CA MET A 224 5.12 4.42 -1.19
C MET A 224 4.90 4.90 0.23
N ARG A 225 3.67 4.71 0.72
CA ARG A 225 3.31 4.84 2.13
C ARG A 225 3.20 3.46 2.77
N HIS A 226 3.99 3.21 3.80
CA HIS A 226 3.99 1.94 4.53
C HIS A 226 3.17 2.11 5.81
N PHE A 227 2.07 1.37 5.91
CA PHE A 227 1.18 1.39 7.08
C PHE A 227 1.36 0.10 7.87
N TRP A 228 2.06 0.17 8.99
CA TRP A 228 2.36 -0.99 9.81
C TRP A 228 1.45 -1.04 11.03
N ILE A 229 0.55 -2.01 11.05
CA ILE A 229 -0.38 -2.21 12.15
C ILE A 229 0.10 -3.35 13.05
N ASP A 230 0.37 -3.01 14.31
CA ASP A 230 0.69 -3.98 15.37
C ASP A 230 -0.59 -4.65 15.83
N ILE A 231 -0.81 -5.87 15.35
CA ILE A 231 -1.90 -6.76 15.78
C ILE A 231 -1.42 -7.84 16.75
N SER A 232 -0.12 -7.90 17.02
CA SER A 232 0.47 -8.81 18.01
C SER A 232 0.07 -8.44 19.44
N LYS A 233 -0.19 -7.14 19.69
CA LYS A 233 -0.55 -6.58 21.00
C LYS A 233 -2.02 -6.17 21.11
N GLN A 234 -2.84 -6.48 20.12
CA GLN A 234 -4.26 -6.10 20.11
C GLN A 234 -5.17 -7.08 20.85
N GLU A 235 -4.60 -8.11 21.49
CA GLU A 235 -5.33 -9.03 22.36
C GLU A 235 -5.87 -8.28 23.60
N ASN A 236 -7.16 -7.98 23.56
CA ASN A 236 -8.13 -8.02 24.65
C ASN A 236 -9.47 -8.48 24.07
#